data_AF-A0A843GRX3-F1
#
_entry.id   AF-A0A843GRX3-F1
#
_cell.length_a   1.000
_cell.length_b   1.000
_cell.length_c   1.000
_cell.angle_alpha   90.00
_cell.angle_beta   90.00
_cell.angle_gamma   90.00
#
_symmetry.space_group_name_H-M   'P 1'
#
loop_
_entity.id
_entity.type
_entity.pdbx_description
1 polymer ?
#
loop_
_entity_poly.entity_id
_entity_poly.type
_entity_poly.pdbx_seq_one_letter_code
_entity_poly.pdbx_strand_id
1 'polypeptide(L)'
;MSTSLTFFFKEIFETENDFLNFVIDYNVNSLNIADNLIYFKYVYKVLFRTYCNSNIQYLTPEEFKLDFANELENVWEKFKKRKELVEKIYKLSDDEILKINNTLSNQANNPNDAPDDPTKPLNYISAQVYSQLNDNKLIGYLKAIETMPELKNKELINSFKWLFKSYIPNQVFIY
;
A
#
# COMPACT_ATOMS: atom_id res chain seq x y z
N MET A 1 -45.56 4.83 -10.30
CA MET A 1 -44.29 5.50 -9.97
C MET A 1 -43.50 4.55 -9.10
N SER A 2 -42.30 4.12 -9.53
CA SER A 2 -41.44 3.26 -8.71
C SER A 2 -40.70 4.17 -7.73
N THR A 3 -41.05 4.09 -6.44
CA THR A 3 -40.24 4.63 -5.35
C THR A 3 -39.00 3.75 -5.24
N SER A 4 -37.88 4.18 -5.82
CA SER A 4 -36.59 3.57 -5.53
C SER A 4 -36.25 3.90 -4.08
N LEU A 5 -36.41 2.93 -3.18
CA LEU A 5 -35.70 2.97 -1.89
C LEU A 5 -34.20 3.12 -2.19
N THR A 6 -33.56 4.08 -1.55
CA THR A 6 -32.12 4.31 -1.65
C THR A 6 -31.52 4.14 -0.27
N PHE A 7 -30.56 3.24 -0.14
CA PHE A 7 -29.82 3.01 1.10
C PHE A 7 -28.54 3.82 1.12
N PHE A 8 -28.14 4.27 2.31
CA PHE A 8 -26.88 4.99 2.52
C PHE A 8 -25.78 4.05 3.03
N PHE A 9 -24.52 4.36 2.74
CA PHE A 9 -23.38 3.60 3.25
C PHE A 9 -23.39 3.44 4.78
N LYS A 10 -23.72 4.52 5.50
CA LYS A 10 -23.80 4.52 6.98
C LYS A 10 -24.90 3.61 7.53
N GLU A 11 -25.93 3.30 6.75
CA GLU A 11 -27.02 2.41 7.17
C GLU A 11 -26.62 0.93 7.02
N ILE A 12 -25.64 0.67 6.15
CA ILE A 12 -25.13 -0.67 5.88
C ILE A 12 -23.94 -1.00 6.80
N PHE A 13 -23.08 -0.01 7.05
CA PHE A 13 -21.90 -0.12 7.90
C PHE A 13 -21.90 1.02 8.93
N GLU A 14 -22.79 0.92 9.92
CA GLU A 14 -22.96 1.95 10.95
C GLU A 14 -21.72 2.08 11.83
N THR A 15 -21.16 0.94 12.23
CA THR A 15 -19.97 0.89 13.10
C THR A 15 -18.80 0.21 12.42
N GLU A 16 -17.61 0.47 12.98
CA GLU A 16 -16.37 -0.22 12.60
C GLU A 16 -16.49 -1.74 12.81
N ASN A 17 -17.24 -2.18 13.82
CA ASN A 17 -17.47 -3.61 14.09
C ASN A 17 -18.36 -4.25 13.03
N ASP A 18 -19.39 -3.55 12.54
CA ASP A 18 -20.26 -4.07 11.47
C ASP A 18 -19.47 -4.31 10.19
N PHE A 19 -18.54 -3.40 9.89
CA PHE A 19 -17.63 -3.54 8.76
C PHE A 19 -16.68 -4.73 8.92
N LEU A 20 -16.14 -4.95 10.13
CA LEU A 20 -15.26 -6.09 10.40
C LEU A 20 -16.01 -7.42 10.33
N ASN A 21 -17.24 -7.48 10.87
CA ASN A 21 -18.11 -8.65 10.76
C ASN A 21 -18.41 -8.96 9.29
N PHE A 22 -18.71 -7.94 8.49
CA PHE A 22 -18.87 -8.11 7.04
C PHE A 22 -17.63 -8.71 6.35
N VAL A 23 -16.42 -8.25 6.69
CA VAL A 23 -15.17 -8.81 6.14
C VAL A 23 -15.02 -10.29 6.50
N ILE A 24 -15.42 -10.69 7.73
CA ILE A 24 -15.45 -12.09 8.18
C ILE A 24 -16.47 -12.88 7.38
N ASP A 25 -17.71 -12.40 7.33
CA ASP A 25 -18.86 -13.11 6.77
C ASP A 25 -18.70 -13.38 5.27
N TYR A 26 -18.11 -12.42 4.54
CA TYR A 26 -17.86 -12.54 3.10
C TYR A 26 -16.47 -13.12 2.79
N ASN A 27 -15.70 -13.50 3.81
CA ASN A 27 -14.36 -14.07 3.68
C ASN A 27 -13.48 -13.26 2.71
N VAL A 28 -13.52 -11.93 2.83
CA VAL A 28 -12.83 -11.01 1.92
C VAL A 28 -11.32 -11.18 2.14
N ASN A 29 -10.72 -11.98 1.26
CA ASN A 29 -9.46 -12.69 1.41
C ASN A 29 -9.41 -13.70 2.57
N SER A 30 -8.58 -14.73 2.39
CA SER A 30 -8.16 -15.76 3.36
C SER A 30 -7.31 -15.21 4.53
N LEU A 31 -7.66 -14.04 5.04
CA LEU A 31 -6.82 -13.24 5.93
C LEU A 31 -7.02 -13.59 7.39
N ASN A 32 -5.90 -13.77 8.08
CA ASN A 32 -5.82 -13.62 9.51
C ASN A 32 -6.15 -12.16 9.88
N ILE A 33 -7.41 -11.89 10.26
CA ILE A 33 -7.91 -10.55 10.60
C ILE A 33 -7.13 -9.95 11.76
N ALA A 34 -6.66 -10.79 12.70
CA ALA A 34 -5.85 -10.34 13.83
C ALA A 34 -4.60 -9.57 13.38
N ASP A 35 -3.93 -10.05 12.33
CA ASP A 35 -2.70 -9.44 11.81
C ASP A 35 -2.96 -8.16 11.01
N ASN A 36 -4.18 -8.00 10.49
CA ASN A 36 -4.53 -6.94 9.54
C ASN A 36 -5.57 -5.94 10.06
N LEU A 37 -5.95 -6.07 11.33
CA LEU A 37 -7.03 -5.31 11.96
C LEU A 37 -6.84 -3.79 11.78
N ILE A 38 -5.62 -3.28 11.98
CA ILE A 38 -5.30 -1.86 11.85
C ILE A 38 -5.59 -1.34 10.44
N TYR A 39 -5.29 -2.14 9.41
CA TYR A 39 -5.50 -1.78 8.01
C TYR A 39 -7.00 -1.74 7.67
N PHE A 40 -7.78 -2.73 8.11
CA PHE A 40 -9.23 -2.73 7.89
C PHE A 40 -9.93 -1.55 8.56
N LYS A 41 -9.54 -1.23 9.81
CA LYS A 41 -10.04 -0.05 10.52
C LYS A 41 -9.72 1.24 9.77
N TYR A 42 -8.52 1.33 9.18
CA TYR A 42 -8.14 2.47 8.36
C TYR A 42 -9.00 2.57 7.10
N VAL A 43 -9.18 1.47 6.36
CA VAL A 43 -10.03 1.42 5.16
C VAL A 43 -11.46 1.87 5.48
N TYR A 44 -12.05 1.31 6.55
CA TYR A 44 -13.38 1.73 7.01
C TYR A 44 -13.45 3.24 7.27
N LYS A 45 -12.51 3.81 8.02
CA LYS A 45 -12.49 5.25 8.31
C LYS A 45 -12.38 6.11 7.05
N VAL A 46 -11.58 5.71 6.07
CA VAL A 46 -11.43 6.44 4.80
C VAL A 46 -12.73 6.39 4.00
N LEU A 47 -13.33 5.21 3.86
CA LEU A 47 -14.57 5.03 3.10
C LEU A 47 -15.75 5.68 3.80
N PHE A 48 -15.89 5.54 5.11
CA PHE A 48 -16.95 6.16 5.89
C PHE A 48 -16.89 7.69 5.80
N ARG A 49 -15.71 8.31 5.95
CA ARG A 49 -15.56 9.77 5.78
C ARG A 49 -15.95 10.27 4.39
N THR A 50 -15.82 9.43 3.37
CA THR A 50 -16.06 9.82 1.98
C THR A 50 -17.50 9.54 1.55
N TYR A 51 -18.03 8.39 1.95
CA TYR A 51 -19.27 7.84 1.41
C TYR A 51 -20.40 7.70 2.44
N CYS A 52 -20.24 8.12 3.70
CA CYS A 52 -21.26 7.93 4.75
C CYS A 52 -22.68 8.34 4.33
N ASN A 53 -22.81 9.47 3.64
CA ASN A 53 -24.09 10.01 3.16
C ASN A 53 -24.30 9.80 1.65
N SER A 54 -23.52 8.93 1.02
CA SER A 54 -23.68 8.57 -0.38
C SER A 54 -24.70 7.45 -0.53
N ASN A 55 -25.59 7.58 -1.51
CA ASN A 55 -26.56 6.56 -1.87
C ASN A 55 -25.86 5.40 -2.60
N ILE A 56 -26.17 4.16 -2.24
CA ILE A 56 -25.70 3.00 -3.00
C ILE A 56 -26.43 2.91 -4.36
N GLN A 57 -25.76 2.31 -5.35
CA GLN A 57 -26.33 2.09 -6.68
C GLN A 57 -27.35 0.93 -6.73
N TYR A 58 -27.37 0.08 -5.71
CA TYR A 58 -28.10 -1.18 -5.68
C TYR A 58 -29.52 -1.06 -5.11
N LEU A 59 -30.35 -2.05 -5.41
CA LEU A 59 -31.73 -2.17 -4.91
C LEU A 59 -31.78 -2.79 -3.51
N THR A 60 -30.80 -3.65 -3.18
CA THR A 60 -30.69 -4.29 -1.87
C THR A 60 -29.30 -4.08 -1.25
N PRO A 61 -29.20 -3.96 0.09
CA PRO A 61 -27.91 -3.92 0.78
C PRO A 61 -27.02 -5.14 0.53
N GLU A 62 -27.61 -6.32 0.33
CA GLU A 62 -26.93 -7.60 0.17
C GLU A 62 -26.16 -7.67 -1.17
N GLU A 63 -26.77 -7.20 -2.26
CA GLU A 63 -26.12 -7.07 -3.58
C GLU A 63 -24.93 -6.10 -3.49
N PHE A 64 -25.13 -4.96 -2.82
CA PHE A 64 -24.07 -4.00 -2.58
C PHE A 64 -22.92 -4.61 -1.78
N LYS A 65 -23.20 -5.34 -0.69
CA LYS A 65 -22.18 -6.00 0.14
C LYS A 65 -21.34 -6.99 -0.67
N LEU A 66 -21.96 -7.76 -1.57
CA LEU A 66 -21.25 -8.74 -2.39
C LEU A 66 -20.29 -8.07 -3.38
N ASP A 67 -20.74 -7.06 -4.11
CA ASP A 67 -19.87 -6.34 -5.05
C ASP A 67 -18.81 -5.50 -4.33
N PHE A 68 -19.17 -4.95 -3.17
CA PHE A 68 -18.23 -4.25 -2.29
C PHE A 68 -17.14 -5.18 -1.77
N ALA A 69 -17.47 -6.43 -1.42
CA ALA A 69 -16.51 -7.46 -1.02
C ALA A 69 -15.51 -7.75 -2.15
N ASN A 70 -16.01 -7.94 -3.38
CA ASN A 70 -15.17 -8.19 -4.56
C ASN A 70 -14.21 -7.03 -4.83
N GLU A 71 -14.70 -5.77 -4.78
CA GLU A 71 -13.85 -4.60 -4.99
C GLU A 71 -12.81 -4.45 -3.87
N LEU A 72 -13.21 -4.72 -2.63
CA LEU A 72 -12.30 -4.70 -1.49
C LEU A 72 -11.18 -5.73 -1.66
N GLU A 73 -11.50 -6.95 -2.08
CA GLU A 73 -10.51 -8.01 -2.35
C GLU A 73 -9.52 -7.59 -3.44
N ASN A 74 -10.01 -7.05 -4.56
CA ASN A 74 -9.21 -6.60 -5.70
C ASN A 74 -8.20 -5.51 -5.33
N VAL A 75 -8.59 -4.59 -4.44
CA VAL A 75 -7.74 -3.43 -4.09
C VAL A 75 -6.87 -3.71 -2.87
N TRP A 76 -7.25 -4.68 -2.03
CA TRP A 76 -6.64 -4.94 -0.73
C TRP A 76 -5.13 -5.15 -0.78
N GLU A 77 -4.66 -6.13 -1.56
CA GLU A 77 -3.24 -6.50 -1.62
C GLU A 77 -2.36 -5.33 -2.08
N LYS A 78 -2.86 -4.58 -3.06
CA LYS A 78 -2.19 -3.38 -3.57
C LYS A 78 -2.13 -2.28 -2.51
N PHE A 79 -3.21 -2.07 -1.77
CA PHE A 79 -3.26 -1.10 -0.68
C PHE A 79 -2.31 -1.49 0.46
N LYS A 80 -2.37 -2.74 0.92
CA LYS A 80 -1.53 -3.27 2.01
C LYS A 80 -0.04 -3.09 1.71
N LYS A 81 0.43 -3.56 0.54
CA LYS A 81 1.85 -3.42 0.14
C LYS A 81 2.31 -1.97 0.10
N ARG A 82 1.47 -1.05 -0.39
CA ARG A 82 1.80 0.38 -0.40
C ARG A 82 1.91 0.94 1.01
N LYS A 83 0.97 0.60 1.88
CA LYS A 83 0.98 1.10 3.27
C LYS A 83 2.16 0.54 4.07
N GLU A 84 2.49 -0.74 3.89
CA GLU A 84 3.70 -1.34 4.46
C GLU A 84 4.98 -0.66 3.97
N LEU A 85 5.06 -0.33 2.68
CA LEU A 85 6.22 0.38 2.11
C LEU A 85 6.34 1.79 2.69
N VAL A 86 5.23 2.51 2.84
CA VAL A 86 5.17 3.82 3.51
C VAL A 86 5.64 3.71 4.96
N GLU A 87 5.15 2.72 5.71
CA GLU A 87 5.57 2.53 7.10
C GLU A 87 7.05 2.18 7.22
N LYS A 88 7.59 1.35 6.31
CA LYS A 88 9.02 1.07 6.25
C LYS A 88 9.81 2.35 5.99
N ILE A 89 9.35 3.20 5.08
CA ILE A 89 9.97 4.51 4.81
C ILE A 89 10.03 5.38 6.06
N TYR A 90 8.92 5.50 6.79
CA TYR A 90 8.85 6.33 8.01
C TYR A 90 9.60 5.75 9.21
N LYS A 91 9.80 4.43 9.26
CA LYS A 91 10.49 3.74 10.36
C LYS A 91 12.00 3.69 10.20
N LEU A 92 12.52 4.09 9.04
CA LEU A 92 13.96 4.08 8.79
C LEU A 92 14.64 5.18 9.62
N SER A 93 15.70 4.79 10.32
CA SER A 93 16.49 5.69 11.15
C SER A 93 17.38 6.61 10.30
N ASP A 94 17.76 7.76 10.85
CA ASP A 94 18.67 8.71 10.19
C ASP A 94 20.00 8.03 9.75
N ASP A 95 20.51 7.09 10.55
CA ASP A 95 21.69 6.29 10.22
C ASP A 95 21.47 5.29 9.08
N GLU A 96 20.26 4.74 8.92
CA GLU A 96 19.90 3.83 7.83
C GLU A 96 19.60 4.57 6.52
N ILE A 97 19.20 5.84 6.63
CA ILE A 97 19.07 6.77 5.50
C ILE A 97 20.46 7.12 4.96
N LEU A 98 21.43 7.34 5.84
CA LEU A 98 22.83 7.65 5.49
C LEU A 98 23.63 6.43 5.03
N LYS A 99 23.27 5.21 5.43
CA LYS A 99 23.96 3.98 5.00
C LYS A 99 23.29 3.37 3.76
N ILE A 100 24.05 3.25 2.67
CA ILE A 100 24.55 1.98 2.10
C ILE A 100 24.95 2.16 0.62
N ASN A 101 26.26 2.08 0.35
CA ASN A 101 26.87 1.13 -0.58
C ASN A 101 28.38 1.06 -0.30
N ASN A 102 28.79 0.23 0.67
CA ASN A 102 30.20 -0.10 0.86
C ASN A 102 30.54 -1.19 -0.18
N THR A 103 31.06 -0.79 -1.33
CA THR A 103 31.64 -1.75 -2.28
C THR A 103 33.13 -1.84 -2.00
N LEU A 104 33.55 -2.94 -1.39
CA LEU A 104 34.95 -3.22 -1.13
C LEU A 104 35.51 -3.91 -2.39
N SER A 105 36.08 -3.12 -3.30
CA SER A 105 36.72 -3.64 -4.51
C SER A 105 38.22 -3.80 -4.23
N ASN A 106 38.65 -5.05 -4.14
CA ASN A 106 40.07 -5.38 -4.05
C ASN A 106 40.64 -5.44 -5.46
N GLN A 107 41.57 -4.55 -5.78
CA GLN A 107 42.37 -4.64 -7.00
C GLN A 107 43.79 -5.04 -6.61
N ALA A 108 44.21 -6.24 -7.02
CA ALA A 108 45.61 -6.62 -6.98
C ALA A 108 46.27 -5.98 -8.20
N ASN A 109 47.10 -4.95 -8.00
CA ASN A 109 47.96 -4.45 -9.06
C ASN A 109 49.10 -5.45 -9.18
N ASN A 110 49.12 -6.24 -10.26
CA ASN A 110 50.31 -7.01 -10.60
C ASN A 110 51.27 -6.03 -11.29
N PRO A 111 52.37 -5.58 -10.67
CA PRO A 111 53.43 -4.97 -11.47
C PRO A 111 53.81 -6.00 -12.54
N ASN A 112 54.13 -5.55 -13.75
CA ASN A 112 54.50 -6.40 -14.88
C ASN A 112 55.83 -7.17 -14.66
N ASP A 113 56.20 -7.46 -13.41
CA ASP A 113 57.31 -8.31 -13.07
C ASP A 113 56.91 -9.76 -13.37
N ALA A 114 57.65 -10.37 -14.29
CA ALA A 114 57.48 -11.78 -14.61
C ALA A 114 57.67 -12.61 -13.33
N PRO A 115 56.72 -13.50 -12.97
CA PRO A 115 56.90 -14.38 -11.83
C PRO A 115 58.05 -15.36 -12.12
N ASP A 116 58.99 -15.50 -11.17
CA ASP A 116 60.09 -16.47 -11.27
C ASP A 116 59.59 -17.94 -11.28
N ASP A 117 58.37 -18.20 -10.78
CA ASP A 117 57.74 -19.52 -10.73
C ASP A 117 56.20 -19.43 -10.80
N PRO A 118 55.55 -19.96 -11.86
CA PRO A 118 54.10 -19.85 -12.07
C PRO A 118 53.24 -20.77 -11.19
N THR A 119 53.84 -21.61 -10.35
CA THR A 119 53.12 -22.56 -9.48
C THR A 119 52.89 -22.05 -8.05
N LYS A 120 53.41 -20.86 -7.70
CA LYS A 120 53.30 -20.28 -6.36
C LYS A 120 52.27 -19.14 -6.31
N PRO A 121 51.51 -18.99 -5.21
CA PRO A 121 50.59 -17.87 -5.04
C PRO A 121 51.35 -16.53 -4.93
N LEU A 122 50.82 -15.49 -5.58
CA LEU A 122 51.36 -14.13 -5.55
C LEU A 122 51.16 -13.51 -4.15
N ASN A 123 52.20 -12.84 -3.62
CA ASN A 123 52.28 -12.44 -2.21
C ASN A 123 51.73 -11.03 -1.86
N TYR A 124 51.22 -10.22 -2.80
CA TYR A 124 50.85 -8.83 -2.50
C TYR A 124 49.51 -8.38 -3.10
N ILE A 125 48.66 -7.81 -2.24
CA ILE A 125 47.50 -6.98 -2.59
C ILE A 125 47.98 -5.53 -2.41
N SER A 126 48.19 -4.79 -3.51
CA SER A 126 48.85 -3.49 -3.45
C SER A 126 47.91 -2.29 -3.26
N ALA A 127 46.60 -2.43 -3.48
CA ALA A 127 45.67 -1.31 -3.28
C ALA A 127 44.27 -1.79 -2.90
N GLN A 128 43.74 -1.21 -1.82
CA GLN A 128 42.34 -1.33 -1.44
C GLN A 128 41.67 0.02 -1.72
N VAL A 129 40.76 0.06 -2.70
CA VAL A 129 39.98 1.27 -2.99
C VAL A 129 38.70 1.20 -2.16
N TYR A 130 38.62 2.03 -1.13
CA TYR A 130 37.37 2.25 -0.39
C TYR A 130 36.65 3.44 -1.01
N SER A 131 35.55 3.17 -1.71
CA SER A 131 34.66 4.21 -2.25
C SER A 131 33.36 4.20 -1.47
N GLN A 132 33.06 5.31 -0.79
CA GLN A 132 31.76 5.55 -0.18
C GLN A 132 30.91 6.36 -1.17
N LEU A 133 30.06 5.67 -1.93
CA LEU A 133 29.05 6.33 -2.76
C LEU A 133 27.76 6.50 -1.93
N ASN A 134 27.43 7.74 -1.58
CA ASN A 134 26.29 8.08 -0.72
C ASN A 134 24.93 8.22 -1.46
N ASP A 135 24.83 7.87 -2.75
CA ASP A 135 23.73 8.40 -3.58
C ASP A 135 22.47 7.54 -3.78
N ASN A 136 22.38 6.32 -3.26
CA ASN A 136 21.30 5.43 -3.74
C ASN A 136 20.03 5.39 -2.89
N LYS A 137 20.09 5.58 -1.58
CA LYS A 137 18.89 5.52 -0.73
C LYS A 137 18.12 6.82 -0.69
N LEU A 138 18.78 7.97 -0.47
CA LEU A 138 18.10 9.28 -0.46
C LEU A 138 17.40 9.55 -1.80
N ILE A 139 18.02 9.22 -2.93
CA ILE A 139 17.38 9.29 -4.25
C ILE A 139 16.24 8.26 -4.35
N GLY A 140 16.39 7.07 -3.77
CA GLY A 140 15.32 6.08 -3.65
C GLY A 140 14.13 6.59 -2.81
N TYR A 141 14.38 7.34 -1.73
CA TYR A 141 13.35 8.00 -0.93
C TYR A 141 12.72 9.17 -1.65
N LEU A 142 13.50 10.04 -2.28
CA LEU A 142 12.98 11.15 -3.06
C LEU A 142 12.14 10.61 -4.22
N LYS A 143 12.59 9.57 -4.93
CA LYS A 143 11.77 8.87 -5.92
C LYS A 143 10.55 8.20 -5.30
N ALA A 144 10.66 7.58 -4.12
CA ALA A 144 9.51 6.95 -3.46
C ALA A 144 8.49 7.99 -3.00
N ILE A 145 8.94 9.15 -2.49
CA ILE A 145 8.10 10.28 -2.08
C ILE A 145 7.50 10.97 -3.32
N GLU A 146 8.27 11.16 -4.38
CA GLU A 146 7.82 11.74 -5.67
C GLU A 146 6.86 10.80 -6.42
N THR A 147 7.08 9.48 -6.34
CA THR A 147 6.15 8.45 -6.88
C THR A 147 5.03 8.08 -5.90
N MET A 148 5.06 8.63 -4.69
CA MET A 148 3.94 8.66 -3.75
C MET A 148 3.30 10.03 -3.85
N PRO A 149 2.45 10.29 -4.86
CA PRO A 149 1.65 11.49 -4.87
C PRO A 149 0.72 11.41 -3.66
N GLU A 150 1.14 11.99 -2.54
CA GLU A 150 0.44 12.18 -1.27
C GLU A 150 -0.63 11.14 -0.98
N LEU A 151 -0.32 10.04 -0.26
CA LEU A 151 -1.32 9.23 0.47
C LEU A 151 -2.67 9.15 -0.27
N LYS A 152 -2.69 8.81 -1.57
CA LYS A 152 -3.89 8.93 -2.40
C LYS A 152 -4.87 7.84 -2.01
N ASN A 153 -5.53 8.05 -0.88
CA ASN A 153 -6.85 7.53 -0.55
C ASN A 153 -7.75 7.71 -1.77
N LYS A 154 -7.51 8.71 -2.63
CA LYS A 154 -8.18 8.86 -3.93
C LYS A 154 -8.19 7.59 -4.78
N GLU A 155 -7.11 6.80 -4.88
CA GLU A 155 -7.18 5.55 -5.66
C GLU A 155 -8.10 4.52 -4.99
N LEU A 156 -7.92 4.31 -3.68
CA LEU A 156 -8.81 3.44 -2.89
C LEU A 156 -10.27 3.91 -3.01
N ILE A 157 -10.54 5.18 -2.73
CA ILE A 157 -11.86 5.82 -2.83
C ILE A 157 -12.44 5.67 -4.24
N ASN A 158 -11.66 5.96 -5.29
CA ASN A 158 -12.14 5.92 -6.66
C ASN A 158 -12.49 4.50 -7.11
N SER A 159 -11.78 3.48 -6.61
CA SER A 159 -12.13 2.08 -6.82
C SER A 159 -13.55 1.75 -6.36
N PHE A 160 -14.01 2.31 -5.23
CA PHE A 160 -15.38 2.08 -4.75
C PHE A 160 -16.42 3.03 -5.36
N LYS A 161 -16.02 4.05 -6.13
CA LYS A 161 -16.92 5.12 -6.59
C LYS A 161 -18.10 4.59 -7.40
N TRP A 162 -17.88 3.55 -8.21
CA TRP A 162 -18.91 2.98 -9.08
C TRP A 162 -20.03 2.25 -8.32
N LEU A 163 -19.81 1.91 -7.04
CA LEU A 163 -20.83 1.31 -6.19
C LEU A 163 -21.86 2.33 -5.66
N PHE A 164 -21.57 3.63 -5.82
CA PHE A 164 -22.38 4.74 -5.31
C PHE A 164 -23.02 5.54 -6.45
N LYS A 165 -24.25 6.00 -6.23
CA LYS A 165 -24.94 6.87 -7.20
C LYS A 165 -24.24 8.22 -7.29
N SER A 166 -23.92 8.64 -8.52
CA SER A 166 -23.33 9.95 -8.79
C SER A 166 -24.35 11.10 -8.75
N TYR A 167 -25.65 10.79 -8.80
CA TYR A 167 -26.75 11.75 -8.74
C TYR A 167 -27.65 11.43 -7.56
N ILE A 168 -28.05 12.45 -6.81
CA ILE A 168 -29.08 12.32 -5.76
C ILE A 168 -30.42 12.16 -6.49
N PRO A 169 -31.08 10.98 -6.45
CA PRO A 169 -32.43 10.88 -6.99
C PRO A 169 -33.35 11.79 -6.17
N ASN A 170 -34.27 12.50 -6.83
CA ASN A 170 -35.27 13.32 -6.14
C ASN A 170 -36.05 12.45 -5.14
N GLN A 171 -35.74 12.58 -3.86
CA GLN A 171 -36.47 11.89 -2.80
C GLN A 171 -37.78 12.66 -2.55
N VAL A 172 -38.90 12.04 -2.92
CA VAL A 172 -40.22 12.49 -2.49
C VAL A 172 -40.45 11.90 -1.10
N PHE A 173 -40.35 12.71 -0.06
CA PHE A 173 -40.74 12.32 1.29
C PHE A 173 -42.27 12.23 1.32
N ILE A 174 -42.80 11.02 1.48
CA ILE A 174 -44.22 10.80 1.76
C ILE A 174 -44.33 10.79 3.30
N TYR A 175 -44.97 11.83 3.85
CA TYR A 175 -45.34 11.94 5.26
C TYR A 175 -46.68 11.26 5.53
#